data_AF-A0A7W3TEZ1-F1
#
_entry.id   AF-A0A7W3TEZ1-F1
#
_cell.length_a   1.000
_cell.length_b   1.000
_cell.length_c   1.000
_cell.angle_alpha   90.00
_cell.angle_beta   90.00
_cell.angle_gamma   90.00
#
_symmetry.space_group_name_H-M   'P 1'
#
loop_
_entity.id
_entity.type
_entity.pdbx_description
1 polymer ?
#
loop_
_entity_poly.entity_id
_entity_poly.type
_entity_poly.pdbx_seq_one_letter_code
_entity_poly.pdbx_strand_id
1 'polypeptide(L)'
;MSSAPRPVPFLKGHGTENDFVIIPDHDGLLDLPPAAVARLCDRRAGIGGDGLLRVVRSAAIEEGRSLADTAEWFMDYRNADGSVAEMCGNGVRVFARYLLRAGLVKEGLVPVATRAGVRRVHLTADGDPTVEMGRARLPGGPDETITVTVGERVRPGRWIDMGNPHAVVFVDDLADAGPLTEPPAVAPASVYPDGVNVEFVVDRGPAHVAMRVHERGSGETRSCGTGACAVMVATARRDGRTPEPGAPLRYTVDLPGGSLVITEDADGGITMTGPAEIVAEGVLDADWWARSRPAPADTGSAGPGTGA
;
A
#
# COMPACT_ATOMS: atom_id res chain seq x y z
N MET A 1 17.44 38.72 -3.20
CA MET A 1 18.44 37.71 -3.58
C MET A 1 17.70 36.39 -3.74
N SER A 2 17.53 35.90 -4.97
CA SER A 2 16.85 34.62 -5.20
C SER A 2 17.75 33.52 -4.67
N SER A 3 17.35 32.83 -3.60
CA SER A 3 18.11 31.69 -3.08
C SER A 3 18.11 30.60 -4.16
N ALA A 4 19.28 30.04 -4.47
CA ALA A 4 19.36 28.89 -5.35
C ALA A 4 18.37 27.79 -4.87
N PRO A 5 17.61 27.15 -5.77
CA PRO A 5 16.65 26.12 -5.40
C PRO A 5 17.36 25.02 -4.61
N ARG A 6 16.81 24.70 -3.43
CA ARG A 6 17.38 23.69 -2.53
C ARG A 6 17.27 22.31 -3.21
N PRO A 7 18.34 21.49 -3.20
CA PRO A 7 18.28 20.17 -3.82
C PRO A 7 17.22 19.30 -3.13
N VAL A 8 16.39 18.60 -3.90
CA VAL A 8 15.35 17.71 -3.37
C VAL A 8 15.86 16.27 -3.45
N PRO A 9 16.23 15.64 -2.32
CA PRO A 9 16.62 14.25 -2.33
C PRO A 9 15.41 13.36 -2.62
N PHE A 10 15.66 12.23 -3.27
CA PHE A 10 14.68 11.19 -3.45
C PHE A 10 15.32 9.82 -3.22
N LEU A 11 14.49 8.84 -2.90
CA LEU A 11 14.85 7.44 -2.97
C LEU A 11 13.83 6.70 -3.83
N LYS A 12 14.26 5.59 -4.41
CA LYS A 12 13.41 4.63 -5.10
C LYS A 12 13.40 3.34 -4.27
N GLY A 13 12.23 2.83 -3.96
CA GLY A 13 12.10 1.56 -3.23
C GLY A 13 10.84 0.80 -3.62
N HIS A 14 10.72 -0.44 -3.16
CA HIS A 14 9.51 -1.25 -3.35
C HIS A 14 9.29 -2.25 -2.22
N GLY A 15 8.04 -2.63 -2.01
CA GLY A 15 7.66 -3.77 -1.18
C GLY A 15 7.02 -4.81 -2.08
N THR A 16 7.70 -5.94 -2.30
CA THR A 16 7.28 -6.98 -3.26
C THR A 16 6.85 -6.39 -4.61
N GLU A 17 7.74 -5.58 -5.20
CA GLU A 17 7.59 -4.89 -6.50
C GLU A 17 6.42 -3.89 -6.65
N ASN A 18 5.66 -3.60 -5.59
CA ASN A 18 4.88 -2.37 -5.54
C ASN A 18 5.83 -1.21 -5.17
N ASP A 19 6.06 -0.31 -6.12
CA ASP A 19 7.22 0.58 -6.14
C ASP A 19 6.89 2.05 -5.87
N PHE A 20 7.75 2.74 -5.13
CA PHE A 20 7.50 4.09 -4.61
C PHE A 20 8.66 5.04 -4.87
N VAL A 21 8.32 6.30 -5.16
CA VAL A 21 9.24 7.43 -5.02
C VAL A 21 9.14 7.94 -3.58
N ILE A 22 10.24 7.97 -2.84
CA ILE A 22 10.28 8.38 -1.44
C ILE A 22 10.92 9.76 -1.37
N ILE A 23 10.22 10.74 -0.76
CA ILE A 23 10.69 12.12 -0.62
C ILE A 23 10.87 12.44 0.86
N PRO A 24 12.11 12.53 1.36
CA PRO A 24 12.39 13.06 2.69
C PRO A 24 12.03 14.55 2.77
N ASP A 25 11.03 14.89 3.57
CA ASP A 25 10.58 16.27 3.80
C ASP A 25 10.11 16.43 5.25
N HIS A 26 11.05 16.22 6.17
CA HIS A 26 10.75 16.02 7.59
C HIS A 26 10.00 17.20 8.22
N ASP A 27 10.28 18.42 7.76
CA ASP A 27 9.69 19.66 8.25
C ASP A 27 8.50 20.14 7.41
N GLY A 28 8.07 19.36 6.42
CA GLY A 28 6.88 19.64 5.63
C GLY A 28 6.99 20.86 4.71
N LEU A 29 8.21 21.19 4.25
CA LEU A 29 8.49 22.43 3.51
C LEU A 29 8.26 22.31 2.00
N LEU A 30 8.21 21.09 1.46
CA LEU A 30 7.95 20.89 0.04
C LEU A 30 6.46 20.99 -0.28
N ASP A 31 6.17 21.80 -1.28
CA ASP A 31 4.86 21.85 -1.93
C ASP A 31 4.79 20.74 -2.99
N LEU A 32 3.96 19.73 -2.73
CA LEU A 32 3.77 18.54 -3.56
C LEU A 32 2.32 18.49 -4.08
N PRO A 33 1.93 19.38 -5.02
CA PRO A 33 0.60 19.32 -5.61
C PRO A 33 0.45 18.03 -6.45
N PRO A 34 -0.79 17.56 -6.69
CA PRO A 34 -1.04 16.31 -7.43
C PRO A 34 -0.28 16.23 -8.78
N ALA A 35 -0.21 17.33 -9.52
CA ALA A 35 0.51 17.37 -10.80
C ALA A 35 2.04 17.12 -10.66
N ALA A 36 2.66 17.60 -9.57
CA ALA A 36 4.08 17.37 -9.32
C ALA A 36 4.34 15.91 -8.93
N VAL A 37 3.44 15.32 -8.14
CA VAL A 37 3.48 13.89 -7.77
C VAL A 37 3.32 13.03 -9.01
N ALA A 38 2.32 13.32 -9.85
CA ALA A 38 2.11 12.58 -11.09
C ALA A 38 3.32 12.63 -12.01
N ARG A 39 3.96 13.79 -12.12
CA ARG A 39 5.18 13.95 -12.91
C ARG A 39 6.39 13.19 -12.34
N LEU A 40 6.52 13.10 -11.00
CA LEU A 40 7.55 12.28 -10.36
C LEU A 40 7.32 10.78 -10.58
N CYS A 41 6.06 10.34 -10.48
CA CYS A 41 5.66 8.95 -10.62
C CYS A 41 5.59 8.48 -12.09
N ASP A 42 5.61 9.39 -13.07
CA ASP A 42 5.70 9.03 -14.48
C ASP A 42 6.99 8.24 -14.77
N ARG A 43 6.84 7.02 -15.33
CA ARG A 43 7.94 6.07 -15.57
C ARG A 43 8.87 6.47 -16.73
N ARG A 44 8.50 7.45 -17.55
CA ARG A 44 9.28 7.92 -18.71
C ARG A 44 9.85 9.32 -18.50
N ALA A 45 9.03 10.23 -17.98
CA ALA A 45 9.36 11.63 -17.79
C ALA A 45 9.87 11.97 -16.39
N GLY A 46 9.64 11.07 -15.41
CA GLY A 46 10.02 11.22 -14.02
C GLY A 46 10.94 10.10 -13.52
N ILE A 47 10.83 9.78 -12.23
CA ILE A 47 11.56 8.70 -11.58
C ILE A 47 10.82 7.36 -11.76
N GLY A 48 9.50 7.39 -11.82
CA GLY A 48 8.66 6.21 -11.93
C GLY A 48 8.28 5.61 -10.58
N GLY A 49 6.99 5.32 -10.38
CA GLY A 49 6.50 4.54 -9.24
C GLY A 49 4.98 4.46 -9.21
N ASP A 50 4.44 3.41 -8.60
CA ASP A 50 3.00 3.25 -8.33
C ASP A 50 2.45 4.33 -7.39
N GLY A 51 3.32 4.99 -6.63
CA GLY A 51 3.00 6.21 -5.90
C GLY A 51 4.19 6.87 -5.23
N LEU A 52 3.90 7.88 -4.41
CA LEU A 52 4.87 8.69 -3.70
C LEU A 52 4.68 8.60 -2.19
N LEU A 53 5.76 8.36 -1.47
CA LEU A 53 5.84 8.37 -0.01
C LEU A 53 6.60 9.61 0.46
N ARG A 54 5.88 10.66 0.88
CA ARG A 54 6.52 11.81 1.53
C ARG A 54 6.74 11.47 3.01
N VAL A 55 7.98 11.57 3.44
CA VAL A 55 8.41 11.32 4.83
C VAL A 55 8.43 12.64 5.57
N VAL A 56 7.40 12.88 6.36
CA VAL A 56 7.19 14.13 7.09
C VAL A 56 6.89 13.83 8.56
N ARG A 57 7.27 14.72 9.47
CA ARG A 57 6.84 14.61 10.86
C ARG A 57 5.34 14.84 10.96
N SER A 58 4.65 14.07 11.79
CA SER A 58 3.21 14.21 12.04
C SER A 58 2.83 15.62 12.48
N ALA A 59 3.66 16.29 13.28
CA ALA A 59 3.41 17.67 13.70
C ALA A 59 3.55 18.72 12.57
N ALA A 60 4.22 18.37 11.47
CA ALA A 60 4.54 19.26 10.35
C ALA A 60 3.55 19.14 9.18
N ILE A 61 2.50 18.32 9.31
CA ILE A 61 1.43 18.19 8.31
C ILE A 61 0.07 18.23 9.00
N GLU A 62 -0.91 18.93 8.41
CA GLU A 62 -2.21 19.16 9.05
C GLU A 62 -2.95 17.84 9.33
N GLU A 63 -2.97 16.93 8.36
CA GLU A 63 -3.63 15.62 8.51
C GLU A 63 -2.97 14.70 9.56
N GLY A 64 -1.71 14.98 9.93
CA GLY A 64 -0.96 14.20 10.90
C GLY A 64 -0.95 14.78 12.31
N ARG A 65 -1.35 16.05 12.48
CA ARG A 65 -1.12 16.78 13.75
C ARG A 65 -1.80 16.13 14.94
N SER A 66 -2.99 15.55 14.76
CA SER A 66 -3.72 14.84 15.82
C SER A 66 -3.07 13.52 16.25
N LEU A 67 -2.13 12.99 15.45
CA LEU A 67 -1.41 11.74 15.72
C LEU A 67 0.01 11.96 16.23
N ALA A 68 0.46 13.21 16.34
CA ALA A 68 1.86 13.56 16.65
C ALA A 68 2.35 13.05 18.01
N ASP A 69 1.46 12.94 19.01
CA ASP A 69 1.79 12.38 20.33
C ASP A 69 1.93 10.86 20.31
N THR A 70 1.40 10.18 19.28
CA THR A 70 1.40 8.72 19.16
C THR A 70 2.45 8.21 18.17
N ALA A 71 2.71 8.98 17.10
CA ALA A 71 3.68 8.62 16.06
C ALA A 71 4.38 9.87 15.56
N GLU A 72 5.71 9.92 15.67
CA GLU A 72 6.51 11.07 15.20
C GLU A 72 6.42 11.23 13.68
N TRP A 73 6.42 10.11 12.93
CA TRP A 73 6.50 10.09 11.48
C TRP A 73 5.15 9.81 10.84
N PHE A 74 4.81 10.62 9.84
CA PHE A 74 3.60 10.49 9.03
C PHE A 74 3.97 10.08 7.61
N MET A 75 3.37 9.00 7.15
CA MET A 75 3.47 8.54 5.77
C MET A 75 2.43 9.27 4.92
N ASP A 76 2.83 10.41 4.33
CA ASP A 76 2.00 11.13 3.37
C ASP A 76 2.07 10.42 2.01
N TYR A 77 1.20 9.40 1.86
CA TYR A 77 1.09 8.59 0.67
C TYR A 77 0.15 9.21 -0.36
N ARG A 78 0.61 9.26 -1.62
CA ARG A 78 -0.19 9.64 -2.80
C ARG A 78 -0.01 8.62 -3.91
N ASN A 79 -1.07 8.35 -4.66
CA ASN A 79 -1.03 7.49 -5.84
C ASN A 79 -0.23 8.15 -6.97
N ALA A 80 0.12 7.37 -8.00
CA ALA A 80 0.85 7.84 -9.17
C ALA A 80 0.16 8.96 -9.97
N ASP A 81 -1.15 9.16 -9.82
CA ASP A 81 -1.89 10.28 -10.43
C ASP A 81 -1.91 11.54 -9.54
N GLY A 82 -1.31 11.48 -8.36
CA GLY A 82 -1.28 12.54 -7.37
C GLY A 82 -2.49 12.58 -6.43
N SER A 83 -3.47 11.69 -6.59
CA SER A 83 -4.59 11.55 -5.66
C SER A 83 -4.12 11.09 -4.27
N VAL A 84 -4.86 11.50 -3.25
CA VAL A 84 -4.57 11.12 -1.87
C VAL A 84 -4.92 9.66 -1.65
N ALA A 85 -4.01 8.92 -1.03
CA ALA A 85 -4.23 7.56 -0.60
C ALA A 85 -4.18 7.45 0.93
N GLU A 86 -5.05 6.61 1.49
CA GLU A 86 -5.19 6.53 2.93
C GLU A 86 -4.08 5.70 3.60
N MET A 87 -3.77 4.55 3.00
CA MET A 87 -2.78 3.60 3.48
C MET A 87 -2.39 2.62 2.37
N CYS A 88 -1.16 2.10 2.42
CA CYS A 88 -0.72 0.96 1.62
C CYS A 88 0.20 0.07 2.47
N GLY A 89 -0.15 -1.21 2.63
CA GLY A 89 0.65 -2.14 3.45
C GLY A 89 2.08 -2.33 2.93
N ASN A 90 2.28 -2.29 1.61
CA ASN A 90 3.60 -2.30 0.98
C ASN A 90 4.35 -1.00 1.24
N GLY A 91 3.68 0.14 1.07
CA GLY A 91 4.24 1.46 1.31
C GLY A 91 4.72 1.64 2.75
N VAL A 92 3.95 1.17 3.74
CA VAL A 92 4.33 1.23 5.16
C VAL A 92 5.61 0.45 5.46
N ARG A 93 5.82 -0.73 4.85
CA ARG A 93 7.08 -1.48 5.00
C ARG A 93 8.27 -0.71 4.45
N VAL A 94 8.13 -0.18 3.24
CA VAL A 94 9.17 0.62 2.56
C VAL A 94 9.49 1.88 3.35
N PHE A 95 8.47 2.58 3.83
CA PHE A 95 8.59 3.77 4.66
C PHE A 95 9.35 3.48 5.96
N ALA A 96 8.95 2.44 6.69
CA ALA A 96 9.59 2.06 7.95
C ALA A 96 11.05 1.61 7.73
N ARG A 97 11.33 0.88 6.65
CA ARG A 97 12.70 0.53 6.26
C ARG A 97 13.55 1.77 5.95
N TYR A 98 12.99 2.76 5.26
CA TYR A 98 13.66 4.03 5.05
C TYR A 98 13.98 4.75 6.37
N LEU A 99 13.01 4.84 7.29
CA LEU A 99 13.22 5.49 8.59
C LEU A 99 14.39 4.86 9.36
N LEU A 100 14.46 3.52 9.39
CA LEU A 100 15.55 2.80 10.05
C LEU A 100 16.88 3.08 9.35
N ARG A 101 16.93 2.96 8.02
CA ARG A 101 18.14 3.22 7.21
C ARG A 101 18.66 4.64 7.41
N ALA A 102 17.78 5.63 7.47
CA ALA A 102 18.11 7.03 7.66
C ALA A 102 18.49 7.40 9.11
N GLY A 103 18.44 6.43 10.04
CA GLY A 103 18.71 6.66 11.47
C GLY A 103 17.64 7.52 12.17
N LEU A 104 16.45 7.61 11.59
CA LEU A 104 15.32 8.40 12.11
C LEU A 104 14.54 7.64 13.17
N VAL A 105 14.65 6.31 13.19
CA VAL A 105 14.11 5.42 14.22
C VAL A 105 15.13 4.33 14.54
N LYS A 106 14.94 3.64 15.66
CA LYS A 106 15.71 2.45 16.05
C LYS A 106 14.92 1.18 15.74
N GLU A 107 15.59 0.03 15.86
CA GLU A 107 14.94 -1.27 15.86
C GLU A 107 13.86 -1.39 16.94
N GLY A 108 12.90 -2.28 16.72
CA GLY A 108 11.75 -2.52 17.59
C GLY A 108 10.44 -2.09 16.94
N LEU A 109 9.44 -1.82 17.79
CA LEU A 109 8.10 -1.46 17.35
C LEU A 109 8.02 0.05 17.03
N VAL A 110 7.83 0.37 15.76
CA VAL A 110 7.77 1.75 15.26
C VAL A 110 6.32 2.09 14.88
N PRO A 111 5.68 3.08 15.55
CA PRO A 111 4.41 3.61 15.13
C PRO A 111 4.59 4.58 13.95
N VAL A 112 3.82 4.37 12.88
CA VAL A 112 3.77 5.20 11.68
C VAL A 112 2.36 5.78 11.56
N ALA A 113 2.23 7.10 11.57
CA ALA A 113 0.95 7.74 11.30
C ALA A 113 0.62 7.68 9.81
N THR A 114 -0.64 7.41 9.51
CA THR A 114 -1.21 7.43 8.15
C THR A 114 -2.57 8.10 8.21
N ARG A 115 -3.18 8.38 7.05
CA ARG A 115 -4.56 8.89 6.99
C ARG A 115 -5.58 7.86 7.49
N ALA A 116 -5.25 6.55 7.41
CA ALA A 116 -6.05 5.46 8.01
C ALA A 116 -5.72 5.19 9.49
N GLY A 117 -5.11 6.15 10.19
CA GLY A 117 -4.65 6.02 11.57
C GLY A 117 -3.23 5.45 11.70
N VAL A 118 -2.84 5.12 12.93
CA VAL A 118 -1.48 4.60 13.21
C VAL A 118 -1.36 3.14 12.77
N ARG A 119 -0.23 2.82 12.15
CA ARG A 119 0.22 1.45 11.86
C ARG A 119 1.48 1.17 12.63
N ARG A 120 1.57 -0.02 13.23
CA ARG A 120 2.76 -0.44 13.97
C ARG A 120 3.56 -1.38 13.09
N VAL A 121 4.85 -1.09 12.99
CA VAL A 121 5.81 -1.86 12.19
C VAL A 121 6.91 -2.34 13.12
N HIS A 122 7.09 -3.64 13.23
CA HIS A 122 8.25 -4.22 13.89
C HIS A 122 9.42 -4.24 12.91
N LEU A 123 10.52 -3.63 13.31
CA LEU A 123 11.75 -3.52 12.54
C LEU A 123 12.91 -4.22 13.27
N THR A 124 13.72 -4.90 12.49
CA THR A 124 15.02 -5.46 12.92
C THR A 124 16.08 -4.98 11.92
N ALA A 125 17.36 -4.93 12.32
CA ALA A 125 18.43 -4.40 11.45
C ALA A 125 18.49 -5.12 10.09
N ASP A 126 18.47 -6.45 10.11
CA ASP A 126 18.71 -7.29 8.93
C ASP A 126 17.45 -8.05 8.45
N GLY A 127 16.34 -7.94 9.18
CA GLY A 127 15.10 -8.67 8.89
C GLY A 127 14.04 -7.84 8.20
N ASP A 128 13.06 -8.54 7.62
CA ASP A 128 11.95 -7.92 6.92
C ASP A 128 10.99 -7.19 7.87
N PRO A 129 10.50 -5.98 7.49
CA PRO A 129 9.50 -5.28 8.28
C PRO A 129 8.24 -6.12 8.45
N THR A 130 7.71 -6.14 9.67
CA THR A 130 6.44 -6.81 9.99
C THR A 130 5.40 -5.78 10.38
N VAL A 131 4.29 -5.72 9.65
CA VAL A 131 3.23 -4.73 9.84
C VAL A 131 2.03 -5.37 10.54
N GLU A 132 1.48 -4.69 11.55
CA GLU A 132 0.18 -5.03 12.10
C GLU A 132 -0.94 -4.66 11.11
N MET A 133 -1.65 -5.67 10.60
CA MET A 133 -2.68 -5.54 9.56
C MET A 133 -4.10 -5.49 10.12
N GLY A 134 -4.27 -5.55 11.44
CA GLY A 134 -5.57 -5.57 12.09
C GLY A 134 -6.14 -6.98 12.13
N ARG A 135 -7.43 -7.13 11.80
CA ARG A 135 -8.17 -8.40 11.91
C ARG A 135 -9.04 -8.60 10.69
N ALA A 136 -9.13 -9.84 10.22
CA ALA A 136 -10.06 -10.20 9.18
C ALA A 136 -11.49 -10.28 9.72
N ARG A 137 -12.45 -9.75 8.95
CA ARG A 137 -13.87 -10.08 9.09
C ARG A 137 -14.26 -11.04 7.98
N LEU A 138 -15.16 -11.96 8.29
CA LEU A 138 -15.72 -12.92 7.35
C LEU A 138 -17.23 -12.69 7.28
N PRO A 139 -17.73 -11.73 6.48
CA PRO A 139 -19.15 -11.39 6.48
C PRO A 139 -20.06 -12.53 6.01
N GLY A 140 -19.55 -13.41 5.15
CA GLY A 140 -20.21 -14.67 4.75
C GLY A 140 -19.96 -15.84 5.71
N GLY A 141 -19.28 -15.62 6.84
CA GLY A 141 -18.77 -16.71 7.67
C GLY A 141 -17.62 -17.47 7.00
N PRO A 142 -17.30 -18.70 7.46
CA PRO A 142 -16.23 -19.51 6.88
C PRO A 142 -16.61 -20.16 5.54
N ASP A 143 -17.84 -19.95 5.05
CA ASP A 143 -18.39 -20.62 3.88
C ASP A 143 -18.11 -19.86 2.58
N GLU A 144 -18.31 -20.54 1.45
CA GLU A 144 -18.21 -19.94 0.12
C GLU A 144 -19.53 -19.29 -0.27
N THR A 145 -19.70 -18.02 0.12
CA THR A 145 -20.96 -17.29 -0.06
C THR A 145 -21.05 -16.46 -1.34
N ILE A 146 -19.95 -16.39 -2.11
CA ILE A 146 -19.89 -15.64 -3.37
C ILE A 146 -19.45 -16.57 -4.50
N THR A 147 -19.69 -16.14 -5.74
CA THR A 147 -19.08 -16.76 -6.91
C THR A 147 -18.33 -15.72 -7.73
N VAL A 148 -17.21 -16.13 -8.32
CA VAL A 148 -16.44 -15.32 -9.27
C VAL A 148 -16.52 -15.98 -10.64
N THR A 149 -16.77 -15.16 -11.65
CA THR A 149 -16.84 -15.59 -13.05
C THR A 149 -15.68 -15.02 -13.84
N VAL A 150 -14.91 -15.90 -14.48
CA VAL A 150 -13.84 -15.56 -15.43
C VAL A 150 -14.08 -16.35 -16.72
N GLY A 151 -14.36 -15.64 -17.81
CA GLY A 151 -14.80 -16.27 -19.06
C GLY A 151 -16.07 -17.10 -18.82
N GLU A 152 -16.04 -18.37 -19.17
CA GLU A 152 -17.16 -19.31 -18.98
C GLU A 152 -17.10 -20.05 -17.63
N ARG A 153 -16.06 -19.84 -16.82
CA ARG A 153 -15.86 -20.54 -15.55
C ARG A 153 -16.48 -19.75 -14.41
N VAL A 154 -17.36 -20.41 -13.66
CA VAL A 154 -17.89 -19.91 -12.39
C VAL A 154 -17.24 -20.71 -11.26
N ARG A 155 -16.70 -20.02 -10.26
CA ARG A 155 -16.02 -20.63 -9.10
C ARG A 155 -16.63 -20.10 -7.82
N PRO A 156 -16.90 -20.97 -6.82
CA PRO A 156 -17.27 -20.51 -5.49
C PRO A 156 -16.06 -19.81 -4.84
N GLY A 157 -16.34 -18.85 -3.97
CA GLY A 157 -15.31 -18.08 -3.29
C GLY A 157 -15.76 -17.57 -1.94
N ARG A 158 -14.80 -17.04 -1.19
CA ARG A 158 -14.97 -16.58 0.18
C ARG A 158 -14.89 -15.06 0.23
N TRP A 159 -15.80 -14.46 1.01
CA TRP A 159 -15.78 -13.03 1.29
C TRP A 159 -14.97 -12.76 2.56
N ILE A 160 -13.81 -12.14 2.39
CA ILE A 160 -12.95 -11.67 3.47
C ILE A 160 -12.89 -10.14 3.43
N ASP A 161 -12.83 -9.50 4.59
CA ASP A 161 -12.71 -8.05 4.71
C ASP A 161 -11.55 -7.72 5.67
N MET A 162 -10.55 -7.00 5.15
CA MET A 162 -9.35 -6.57 5.87
C MET A 162 -9.36 -5.05 6.17
N GLY A 163 -10.55 -4.45 6.21
CA GLY A 163 -10.77 -3.00 6.12
C GLY A 163 -11.22 -2.57 4.72
N ASN A 164 -11.01 -3.43 3.72
CA ASN A 164 -11.51 -3.33 2.36
C ASN A 164 -11.95 -4.74 1.89
N PRO A 165 -12.88 -4.85 0.93
CA PRO A 165 -13.47 -6.12 0.54
C PRO A 165 -12.57 -6.95 -0.38
N HIS A 166 -12.50 -8.26 -0.11
CA HIS A 166 -11.76 -9.28 -0.87
C HIS A 166 -12.67 -10.48 -1.20
N ALA A 167 -12.58 -10.96 -2.43
CA ALA A 167 -13.24 -12.16 -2.94
C ALA A 167 -12.16 -13.17 -3.32
N VAL A 168 -11.95 -14.15 -2.46
CA VAL A 168 -10.89 -15.15 -2.62
C VAL A 168 -11.46 -16.42 -3.26
N VAL A 169 -10.88 -16.84 -4.38
CA VAL A 169 -11.25 -18.06 -5.11
C VAL A 169 -10.06 -18.98 -5.31
N PHE A 170 -10.28 -20.26 -5.05
CA PHE A 170 -9.28 -21.31 -5.28
C PHE A 170 -9.41 -21.83 -6.72
N VAL A 171 -8.27 -21.97 -7.39
CA VAL A 171 -8.16 -22.44 -8.77
C VAL A 171 -7.11 -23.53 -8.88
N ASP A 172 -7.14 -24.30 -9.96
CA ASP A 172 -6.17 -25.38 -10.21
C ASP A 172 -4.83 -24.83 -10.73
N ASP A 173 -4.88 -23.74 -11.51
CA ASP A 173 -3.73 -23.05 -12.08
C ASP A 173 -3.95 -21.53 -12.08
N LEU A 174 -2.90 -20.72 -11.86
CA LEU A 174 -3.01 -19.25 -11.85
C LEU A 174 -3.37 -18.66 -13.23
N ALA A 175 -3.18 -19.41 -14.31
CA ALA A 175 -3.65 -19.05 -15.63
C ALA A 175 -5.19 -19.03 -15.73
N ASP A 176 -5.91 -19.75 -14.85
CA ASP A 176 -7.38 -19.73 -14.81
C ASP A 176 -7.95 -18.38 -14.37
N ALA A 177 -7.14 -17.50 -13.77
CA ALA A 177 -7.52 -16.11 -13.51
C ALA A 177 -7.72 -15.30 -14.80
N GLY A 178 -7.24 -15.81 -15.95
CA GLY A 178 -7.33 -15.12 -17.23
C GLY A 178 -6.45 -13.86 -17.30
N PRO A 179 -6.77 -12.93 -18.21
CA PRO A 179 -5.94 -11.76 -18.47
C PRO A 179 -6.02 -10.68 -17.40
N LEU A 180 -7.06 -10.69 -16.55
CA LEU A 180 -7.30 -9.67 -15.50
C LEU A 180 -7.17 -8.21 -15.97
N THR A 181 -7.44 -7.95 -17.25
CA THR A 181 -7.50 -6.60 -17.82
C THR A 181 -8.82 -5.89 -17.50
N GLU A 182 -9.83 -6.67 -17.15
CA GLU A 182 -11.15 -6.21 -16.73
C GLU A 182 -11.51 -6.84 -15.37
N PRO A 183 -12.32 -6.18 -14.54
CA PRO A 183 -12.76 -6.73 -13.26
C PRO A 183 -13.51 -8.05 -13.44
N PRO A 184 -13.11 -9.12 -12.72
CA PRO A 184 -13.90 -10.36 -12.69
C PRO A 184 -15.30 -10.10 -12.14
N ALA A 185 -16.32 -10.75 -12.71
CA ALA A 185 -17.69 -10.59 -12.24
C ALA A 185 -17.90 -11.40 -10.96
N VAL A 186 -18.44 -10.75 -9.92
CA VAL A 186 -18.69 -11.37 -8.62
C VAL A 186 -20.19 -11.35 -8.30
N ALA A 187 -20.73 -12.48 -7.83
CA ALA A 187 -22.14 -12.61 -7.46
C ALA A 187 -22.30 -13.10 -6.01
N PRO A 188 -23.33 -12.60 -5.28
CA PRO A 188 -24.23 -11.52 -5.68
C PRO A 188 -23.52 -10.16 -5.65
N ALA A 189 -23.68 -9.35 -6.70
CA ALA A 189 -23.00 -8.04 -6.78
C ALA A 189 -23.39 -7.09 -5.62
N SER A 190 -24.57 -7.28 -5.03
CA SER A 190 -25.07 -6.47 -3.92
C SER A 190 -24.23 -6.54 -2.64
N VAL A 191 -23.37 -7.55 -2.48
CA VAL A 191 -22.45 -7.62 -1.32
C VAL A 191 -21.21 -6.74 -1.51
N TYR A 192 -20.95 -6.25 -2.72
CA TYR A 192 -19.83 -5.40 -3.07
C TYR A 192 -20.30 -4.12 -3.78
N PRO A 193 -21.10 -3.26 -3.12
CA PRO A 193 -21.68 -2.07 -3.76
C PRO A 193 -20.63 -1.12 -4.33
N ASP A 194 -19.49 -1.04 -3.66
CA ASP A 194 -18.37 -0.20 -4.07
C ASP A 194 -17.31 -1.00 -4.85
N GLY A 195 -17.57 -2.23 -5.28
CA GLY A 195 -16.59 -3.14 -5.90
C GLY A 195 -15.71 -3.90 -4.90
N VAL A 196 -14.84 -4.78 -5.43
CA VAL A 196 -14.08 -5.78 -4.64
C VAL A 196 -12.73 -6.10 -5.27
N ASN A 197 -11.75 -6.45 -4.44
CA ASN A 197 -10.50 -7.06 -4.89
C ASN A 197 -10.71 -8.57 -5.09
N VAL A 198 -10.25 -9.13 -6.20
CA VAL A 198 -10.49 -10.55 -6.52
C VAL A 198 -9.17 -11.30 -6.55
N GLU A 199 -8.99 -12.24 -5.63
CA GLU A 199 -7.77 -13.05 -5.50
C GLU A 199 -7.99 -14.47 -6.03
N PHE A 200 -7.10 -14.92 -6.91
CA PHE A 200 -7.07 -16.29 -7.43
C PHE A 200 -5.89 -17.03 -6.80
N VAL A 201 -6.16 -18.17 -6.17
CA VAL A 201 -5.21 -18.85 -5.29
C VAL A 201 -4.97 -20.28 -5.73
N VAL A 202 -3.70 -20.69 -5.75
CA VAL A 202 -3.28 -22.08 -5.95
C VAL A 202 -2.44 -22.55 -4.76
N ASP A 203 -2.54 -23.83 -4.41
CA ASP A 203 -1.68 -24.44 -3.41
C ASP A 203 -0.25 -24.65 -3.93
N ARG A 204 0.74 -24.38 -3.08
CA ARG A 204 2.17 -24.67 -3.32
C ARG A 204 2.74 -25.68 -2.33
N GLY A 205 2.06 -25.88 -1.22
CA GLY A 205 2.41 -26.87 -0.20
C GLY A 205 1.71 -26.58 1.13
N PRO A 206 2.08 -27.30 2.20
CA PRO A 206 1.54 -27.05 3.53
C PRO A 206 1.81 -25.60 3.97
N ALA A 207 0.74 -24.86 4.28
CA ALA A 207 0.79 -23.46 4.66
C ALA A 207 1.54 -22.55 3.66
N HIS A 208 1.47 -22.89 2.37
CA HIS A 208 2.11 -22.13 1.30
C HIS A 208 1.21 -22.12 0.06
N VAL A 209 0.82 -20.92 -0.36
CA VAL A 209 -0.02 -20.68 -1.53
C VAL A 209 0.61 -19.63 -2.44
N ALA A 210 0.19 -19.60 -3.69
CA ALA A 210 0.49 -18.51 -4.61
C ALA A 210 -0.80 -17.86 -5.10
N MET A 211 -0.75 -16.58 -5.43
CA MET A 211 -1.92 -15.82 -5.86
C MET A 211 -1.63 -14.87 -7.02
N ARG A 212 -2.69 -14.56 -7.76
CA ARG A 212 -2.83 -13.35 -8.60
C ARG A 212 -4.02 -12.55 -8.08
N VAL A 213 -4.02 -11.24 -8.32
CA VAL A 213 -5.10 -10.37 -7.85
C VAL A 213 -5.50 -9.39 -8.93
N HIS A 214 -6.81 -9.14 -9.04
CA HIS A 214 -7.33 -7.94 -9.68
C HIS A 214 -7.82 -6.99 -8.58
N GLU A 215 -7.11 -5.87 -8.39
CA GLU A 215 -7.49 -4.86 -7.41
C GLU A 215 -8.53 -3.90 -7.97
N ARG A 216 -9.51 -3.58 -7.13
CA ARG A 216 -10.55 -2.59 -7.44
C ARG A 216 -9.89 -1.27 -7.83
N GLY A 217 -10.21 -0.79 -9.04
CA GLY A 217 -9.72 0.49 -9.56
C GLY A 217 -8.26 0.49 -10.03
N SER A 218 -7.53 -0.61 -9.90
CA SER A 218 -6.12 -0.71 -10.30
C SER A 218 -5.83 -1.80 -11.34
N GLY A 219 -6.73 -2.78 -11.50
CA GLY A 219 -6.49 -3.92 -12.40
C GLY A 219 -5.59 -4.96 -11.75
N GLU A 220 -4.90 -5.77 -12.56
CA GLU A 220 -3.90 -6.71 -12.04
C GLU A 220 -2.68 -5.97 -11.46
N THR A 221 -2.35 -6.28 -10.21
CA THR A 221 -1.16 -5.75 -9.53
C THR A 221 -0.18 -6.86 -9.17
N ARG A 222 1.09 -6.48 -8.99
CA ARG A 222 2.16 -7.42 -8.65
C ARG A 222 2.17 -7.77 -7.16
N SER A 223 1.52 -6.97 -6.32
CA SER A 223 1.46 -7.19 -4.88
C SER A 223 0.31 -6.44 -4.22
N CYS A 224 -0.50 -7.15 -3.43
CA CYS A 224 -1.57 -6.60 -2.61
C CYS A 224 -1.45 -7.15 -1.18
N GLY A 225 -1.07 -6.31 -0.22
CA GLY A 225 -0.81 -6.74 1.16
C GLY A 225 -2.07 -7.21 1.91
N THR A 226 -3.18 -6.49 1.79
CA THR A 226 -4.47 -6.91 2.37
C THR A 226 -5.03 -8.13 1.65
N GLY A 227 -4.80 -8.26 0.33
CA GLY A 227 -5.14 -9.44 -0.46
C GLY A 227 -4.39 -10.69 0.03
N ALA A 228 -3.08 -10.60 0.28
CA ALA A 228 -2.32 -11.70 0.86
C ALA A 228 -2.83 -12.11 2.25
N CYS A 229 -3.22 -11.14 3.09
CA CYS A 229 -3.85 -11.42 4.38
C CYS A 229 -5.20 -12.15 4.22
N ALA A 230 -6.04 -11.68 3.30
CA ALA A 230 -7.32 -12.30 2.98
C ALA A 230 -7.15 -13.73 2.46
N VAL A 231 -6.19 -13.95 1.56
CA VAL A 231 -5.83 -15.27 1.01
C VAL A 231 -5.38 -16.21 2.11
N MET A 232 -4.53 -15.76 3.04
CA MET A 232 -4.12 -16.60 4.16
C MET A 232 -5.31 -17.05 5.00
N VAL A 233 -6.18 -16.12 5.40
CA VAL A 233 -7.36 -16.42 6.23
C VAL A 233 -8.31 -17.37 5.50
N ALA A 234 -8.61 -17.09 4.23
CA ALA A 234 -9.46 -17.95 3.39
C ALA A 234 -8.90 -19.38 3.28
N THR A 235 -7.59 -19.52 3.07
CA THR A 235 -6.88 -20.81 2.96
C THR A 235 -6.93 -21.56 4.29
N ALA A 236 -6.61 -20.88 5.40
CA ALA A 236 -6.65 -21.50 6.72
C ALA A 236 -8.05 -22.05 7.06
N ARG A 237 -9.11 -21.29 6.75
CA ARG A 237 -10.49 -21.72 7.00
C ARG A 237 -10.95 -22.82 6.04
N ARG A 238 -10.48 -22.83 4.79
CA ARG A 238 -10.69 -23.95 3.85
C ARG A 238 -10.08 -25.25 4.41
N ASP A 239 -8.91 -25.15 5.02
CA ASP A 239 -8.19 -26.28 5.59
C ASP A 239 -8.70 -26.68 6.99
N GLY A 240 -9.79 -26.06 7.47
CA GLY A 240 -10.37 -26.33 8.79
C GLY A 240 -9.49 -25.87 9.96
N ARG A 241 -8.62 -24.88 9.76
CA ARG A 241 -7.66 -24.40 10.75
C ARG A 241 -8.07 -23.04 11.33
N THR A 242 -7.93 -22.92 12.64
CA THR A 242 -8.01 -21.69 13.41
C THR A 242 -6.77 -21.57 14.31
N PRO A 243 -6.28 -20.35 14.60
CA PRO A 243 -5.18 -20.17 15.53
C PRO A 243 -5.62 -20.48 16.96
N GLU A 244 -4.76 -21.15 17.72
CA GLU A 244 -4.97 -21.47 19.13
C GLU A 244 -4.00 -20.65 20.00
N PRO A 245 -4.31 -20.40 21.29
CA PRO A 245 -3.40 -19.67 22.18
C PRO A 245 -1.99 -20.29 22.20
N GLY A 246 -0.98 -19.49 21.82
CA GLY A 246 0.42 -19.92 21.74
C GLY A 246 0.79 -20.70 20.47
N ALA A 247 -0.15 -20.89 19.54
CA ALA A 247 0.04 -21.57 18.26
C ALA A 247 -0.56 -20.74 17.10
N PRO A 248 0.09 -19.64 16.71
CA PRO A 248 -0.38 -18.81 15.61
C PRO A 248 -0.32 -19.57 14.29
N LEU A 249 -1.23 -19.24 13.37
CA LEU A 249 -1.19 -19.75 12.01
C LEU A 249 -0.27 -18.88 11.17
N ARG A 250 0.71 -19.49 10.50
CA ARG A 250 1.68 -18.80 9.65
C ARG A 250 1.65 -19.40 8.25
N TYR A 251 1.40 -18.58 7.24
CA TYR A 251 1.40 -18.99 5.83
C TYR A 251 2.35 -18.13 5.02
N THR A 252 2.96 -18.74 4.00
CA THR A 252 3.65 -18.02 2.92
C THR A 252 2.67 -17.83 1.77
N VAL A 253 2.60 -16.60 1.26
CA VAL A 253 1.76 -16.23 0.12
C VAL A 253 2.68 -15.64 -0.95
N ASP A 254 2.83 -16.35 -2.06
CA ASP A 254 3.58 -15.86 -3.22
C ASP A 254 2.67 -15.00 -4.10
N LEU A 255 3.14 -13.80 -4.42
CA LEU A 255 2.53 -12.88 -5.38
C LEU A 255 3.47 -12.73 -6.59
N PRO A 256 3.01 -12.15 -7.71
CA PRO A 256 3.89 -11.94 -8.86
C PRO A 256 5.17 -11.16 -8.52
N GLY A 257 5.09 -10.25 -7.54
CA GLY A 257 6.20 -9.42 -7.06
C GLY A 257 7.05 -9.99 -5.92
N GLY A 258 6.83 -11.24 -5.52
CA GLY A 258 7.58 -11.91 -4.46
C GLY A 258 6.68 -12.46 -3.36
N SER A 259 7.26 -12.87 -2.24
CA SER A 259 6.55 -13.59 -1.18
C SER A 259 6.31 -12.72 0.05
N LEU A 260 5.15 -12.92 0.67
CA LEU A 260 4.78 -12.38 1.97
C LEU A 260 4.54 -13.52 2.95
N VAL A 261 4.86 -13.29 4.21
CA VAL A 261 4.50 -14.20 5.29
C VAL A 261 3.41 -13.55 6.13
N ILE A 262 2.28 -14.22 6.24
CA ILE A 262 1.14 -13.75 7.02
C ILE A 262 1.01 -14.63 8.26
N THR A 263 0.87 -13.99 9.42
CA THR A 263 0.61 -14.67 10.70
C THR A 263 -0.73 -14.21 11.27
N GLU A 264 -1.57 -15.14 11.70
CA GLU A 264 -2.81 -14.88 12.43
C GLU A 264 -2.67 -15.46 13.84
N ASP A 265 -2.81 -14.60 14.84
CA ASP A 265 -2.75 -14.93 16.25
C ASP A 265 -4.12 -15.40 16.77
N ALA A 266 -4.14 -16.05 17.93
CA ALA A 266 -5.36 -16.61 18.55
C ALA A 266 -6.42 -15.54 18.88
N ASP A 267 -5.99 -14.29 19.08
CA ASP A 267 -6.90 -13.18 19.27
C ASP A 267 -7.49 -12.67 17.95
N GLY A 268 -7.04 -13.17 16.79
CA GLY A 268 -7.43 -12.75 15.44
C GLY A 268 -6.59 -11.60 14.88
N GLY A 269 -5.56 -11.14 15.61
CA GLY A 269 -4.58 -10.20 15.09
C GLY A 269 -3.81 -10.79 13.91
N ILE A 270 -3.65 -10.01 12.86
CA ILE A 270 -2.93 -10.40 11.64
C ILE A 270 -1.70 -9.53 11.51
N THR A 271 -0.55 -10.16 11.27
CA THR A 271 0.69 -9.49 10.90
C THR A 271 1.16 -9.94 9.53
N MET A 272 1.76 -9.01 8.79
CA MET A 272 2.32 -9.24 7.47
C MET A 272 3.81 -8.89 7.48
N THR A 273 4.65 -9.89 7.28
CA THR A 273 6.09 -9.75 7.11
C THR A 273 6.44 -9.88 5.64
N GLY A 274 7.34 -9.03 5.15
CA GLY A 274 7.88 -9.21 3.80
C GLY A 274 8.90 -8.15 3.41
N PRO A 275 9.59 -8.35 2.29
CA PRO A 275 10.72 -7.52 1.92
C PRO A 275 10.30 -6.08 1.65
N ALA A 276 11.23 -5.18 1.94
CA ALA A 276 11.19 -3.77 1.60
C ALA A 276 12.59 -3.35 1.16
N GLU A 277 12.73 -2.97 -0.10
CA GLU A 277 14.00 -2.67 -0.72
C GLU A 277 14.11 -1.19 -1.06
N ILE A 278 15.29 -0.62 -0.83
CA ILE A 278 15.68 0.69 -1.33
C ILE A 278 16.64 0.43 -2.49
N VAL A 279 16.17 0.71 -3.70
CA VAL A 279 16.84 0.40 -4.97
C VAL A 279 17.84 1.48 -5.36
N ALA A 280 17.46 2.75 -5.17
CA ALA A 280 18.32 3.87 -5.53
C ALA A 280 18.08 5.08 -4.62
N GLU A 281 19.06 5.96 -4.56
CA GLU A 281 19.00 7.27 -3.92
C GLU A 281 19.62 8.30 -4.85
N GLY A 282 19.10 9.52 -4.82
CA GLY A 282 19.55 10.59 -5.70
C GLY A 282 18.99 11.94 -5.31
N VAL A 283 19.26 12.92 -6.16
CA VAL A 283 18.81 14.31 -6.00
C VAL A 283 18.15 14.73 -7.30
N LEU A 284 16.97 15.32 -7.21
CA LEU A 284 16.27 15.86 -8.38
C LEU A 284 17.03 17.06 -8.94
N ASP A 285 17.12 17.14 -10.27
CA ASP A 285 17.60 18.34 -10.93
C ASP A 285 16.70 19.55 -10.56
N ALA A 286 17.33 20.64 -10.15
CA ALA A 286 16.61 21.75 -9.54
C ALA A 286 15.74 22.51 -10.54
N ASP A 287 16.19 22.63 -11.79
CA ASP A 287 15.44 23.28 -12.86
C ASP A 287 14.26 22.39 -13.31
N TRP A 288 14.49 21.07 -13.40
CA TRP A 288 13.42 20.10 -13.65
C TRP A 288 12.36 20.16 -12.55
N TRP A 289 12.77 20.23 -11.28
CA TRP A 289 11.87 20.30 -10.14
C TRP A 289 11.07 21.60 -10.11
N ALA A 290 11.71 22.74 -10.37
CA ALA A 290 11.02 24.04 -10.42
C ALA A 290 9.90 24.07 -11.48
N ARG A 291 10.11 23.42 -12.63
CA ARG A 291 9.09 23.27 -13.68
C ARG A 291 8.00 22.24 -13.37
N SER A 292 8.22 21.33 -12.42
CA SER A 292 7.20 20.35 -11.99
C SER A 292 6.06 20.97 -11.18
N ARG A 293 6.26 22.19 -10.67
CA ARG A 293 5.28 22.90 -9.86
C ARG A 293 4.45 23.82 -10.76
N PRO A 294 3.11 23.87 -10.59
CA PRO A 294 2.31 24.86 -11.29
C PRO A 294 2.85 26.26 -11.00
N ALA A 295 2.82 27.13 -12.01
CA ALA A 295 3.17 28.54 -11.80
C ALA A 295 2.27 29.10 -10.68
N PRO A 296 2.81 29.92 -9.76
CA PRO A 296 1.98 30.57 -8.76
C PRO A 296 0.84 31.31 -9.50
N ALA A 297 -0.39 31.12 -9.03
CA ALA A 297 -1.53 31.82 -9.59
C ALA A 297 -1.22 33.32 -9.58
N ASP A 298 -1.31 33.96 -10.74
CA ASP A 298 -1.11 35.39 -10.88
C ASP A 298 -2.21 36.10 -10.09
N THR A 299 -1.94 36.43 -8.82
CA THR A 299 -2.82 37.28 -8.03
C THR A 299 -2.66 38.68 -8.60
N GLY A 300 -3.36 38.93 -9.71
CA GLY A 300 -3.35 40.18 -10.43
C GLY A 300 -3.53 41.32 -9.43
N SER A 301 -2.50 42.15 -9.33
CA SER A 301 -2.58 43.42 -8.62
C SER A 301 -3.66 44.25 -9.31
N ALA A 302 -4.85 44.29 -8.74
CA ALA A 302 -5.80 45.36 -9.02
C ALA A 302 -5.11 46.65 -8.57
N GLY A 303 -4.48 47.33 -9.52
CA GLY A 303 -3.87 48.64 -9.30
C GLY A 303 -4.93 49.63 -8.81
N PRO A 304 -4.53 50.66 -8.04
CA PRO A 304 -5.47 51.66 -7.57
C PRO A 304 -6.01 52.42 -8.78
N GLY A 305 -7.31 52.25 -9.06
CA GLY A 305 -8.01 53.06 -10.04
C GLY A 305 -7.94 54.52 -9.62
N THR A 306 -7.10 55.29 -10.30
CA THR A 306 -7.10 56.75 -10.28
C THR A 306 -8.40 57.24 -10.91
N GLY A 307 -9.10 58.11 -10.20
CA GLY A 307 -10.37 58.67 -10.62
C GLY A 307 -10.30 59.54 -11.87
N ALA A 308 -11.46 59.69 -12.49
CA ALA A 308 -11.95 60.87 -13.19
C ALA A 308 -13.48 60.86 -13.07
#